data_AF-A0A956I832-F1
#
_entry.id   AF-A0A956I832-F1
#
_cell.length_a   1.000
_cell.length_b   1.000
_cell.length_c   1.000
_cell.angle_alpha   90.00
_cell.angle_beta   90.00
_cell.angle_gamma   90.00
#
_symmetry.space_group_name_H-M   'P 1'
#
loop_
_entity.id
_entity.type
_entity.pdbx_description
1 polymer ?
#
loop_
_entity_poly.entity_id
_entity_poly.type
_entity_poly.pdbx_seq_one_letter_code
_entity_poly.pdbx_strand_id
1 'polypeptide(L)'
;MSTAAVESPGTRAPRLALGLAGLVLALVVLNAWVSDDAYITFRVVENVLRGDGLVWNPGERVMVYTHPLWFGLLLPTSALVGVWWASVSLGLGFTVASLRLLVREVG
;
A
#
# COMPACT_ATOMS: atom_id res chain seq x y z
N MET A 1 42.35 -35.09 15.13
CA MET A 1 42.03 -33.75 15.64
C MET A 1 41.95 -32.81 14.43
N SER A 2 40.78 -32.73 13.80
CA SER A 2 40.52 -31.88 12.64
C SER A 2 39.23 -31.11 12.95
N THR A 3 39.39 -29.83 13.28
CA THR A 3 38.30 -28.88 13.50
C THR A 3 37.76 -28.46 12.14
N ALA A 4 36.63 -29.05 11.71
CA ALA A 4 35.85 -28.47 10.63
C ALA A 4 35.37 -27.10 11.08
N ALA A 5 35.89 -26.04 10.47
CA ALA A 5 35.39 -24.70 10.64
C ALA A 5 33.92 -24.70 10.20
N VAL A 6 33.02 -24.56 11.18
CA VAL A 6 31.63 -24.22 10.93
C VAL A 6 31.65 -22.87 10.23
N GLU A 7 31.41 -22.86 8.92
CA GLU A 7 31.18 -21.63 8.19
C GLU A 7 30.03 -20.88 8.88
N SER A 8 30.32 -19.72 9.45
CA SER A 8 29.28 -18.80 9.90
C SER A 8 28.36 -18.50 8.72
N PRO A 9 27.02 -18.49 8.87
CA PRO A 9 26.10 -18.03 7.83
C PRO A 9 26.43 -16.57 7.48
N GLY A 10 27.34 -16.37 6.53
CA GLY A 10 28.06 -15.12 6.35
C GLY A 10 27.30 -14.20 5.41
N THR A 11 26.85 -13.04 5.91
CA THR A 11 26.72 -11.72 5.23
C THR A 11 25.93 -11.61 3.90
N ARG A 12 25.54 -12.72 3.26
CA ARG A 12 24.87 -12.79 1.95
C ARG A 12 23.35 -12.71 2.09
N ALA A 13 22.80 -13.25 3.17
CA ALA A 13 21.37 -13.20 3.49
C ALA A 13 20.77 -11.77 3.43
N PRO A 14 21.36 -10.73 4.06
CA PRO A 14 20.79 -9.39 4.02
C PRO A 14 20.91 -8.72 2.64
N ARG A 15 21.98 -8.99 1.88
CA ARG A 15 22.16 -8.43 0.52
C ARG A 15 21.18 -9.02 -0.47
N LEU A 16 20.94 -10.32 -0.41
CA LEU A 16 19.93 -11.00 -1.23
C LEU A 16 18.51 -10.51 -0.88
N ALA A 17 18.20 -10.38 0.41
CA ALA A 17 16.91 -9.86 0.87
C ALA A 17 16.66 -8.43 0.37
N LEU A 18 17.66 -7.55 0.43
CA LEU A 18 17.59 -6.19 -0.13
C LEU A 18 17.38 -6.21 -1.65
N GLY A 19 18.11 -7.05 -2.37
CA GLY A 19 17.96 -7.19 -3.83
C GLY A 19 16.55 -7.64 -4.24
N LEU A 20 16.00 -8.64 -3.54
CA LEU A 20 14.64 -9.14 -3.78
C LEU A 20 13.58 -8.10 -3.41
N ALA A 21 13.74 -7.39 -2.29
CA ALA A 21 12.84 -6.31 -1.91
C ALA A 21 12.83 -5.19 -2.96
N GLY A 22 14.00 -4.83 -3.49
CA GLY A 22 14.12 -3.86 -4.59
C GLY A 22 13.40 -4.31 -5.87
N LEU A 23 13.54 -5.60 -6.23
CA LEU A 23 12.84 -6.18 -7.38
C LEU A 23 11.31 -6.14 -7.20
N VAL A 24 10.80 -6.55 -6.03
CA VAL A 24 9.37 -6.51 -5.73
C VAL A 24 8.84 -5.09 -5.81
N LEU A 25 9.54 -4.11 -5.21
CA LEU A 25 9.14 -2.71 -5.27
C LEU A 25 9.08 -2.20 -6.72
N ALA A 26 10.09 -2.52 -7.54
CA ALA A 26 10.11 -2.13 -8.95
C ALA A 26 8.92 -2.73 -9.72
N LEU A 27 8.61 -4.00 -9.51
CA LEU A 27 7.46 -4.65 -10.15
C LEU A 27 6.12 -4.02 -9.74
N VAL A 28 5.95 -3.69 -8.45
CA VAL A 28 4.75 -3.01 -7.96
C VAL A 28 4.61 -1.61 -8.56
N VAL A 29 5.69 -0.83 -8.63
CA VAL A 29 5.67 0.52 -9.22
C VAL A 29 5.35 0.46 -10.72
N LEU A 30 5.96 -0.46 -11.47
CA LEU A 30 5.72 -0.60 -12.92
C LEU A 30 4.32 -1.10 -13.25
N ASN A 31 3.64 -1.75 -12.30
CA ASN A 31 2.29 -2.27 -12.43
C ASN A 31 1.31 -1.55 -11.48
N ALA A 32 1.58 -0.30 -11.13
CA ALA A 32 0.70 0.48 -10.26
C ALA A 32 -0.57 0.90 -11.03
N TRP A 33 -1.56 -0.01 -11.07
CA TRP A 33 -2.88 0.24 -11.65
C TRP A 33 -3.93 0.36 -10.55
N VAL A 34 -5.07 0.95 -10.88
CA VAL A 34 -6.22 1.08 -9.98
C VAL A 34 -7.36 0.23 -10.52
N SER A 35 -7.92 -0.64 -9.68
CA SER A 35 -9.08 -1.45 -10.05
C SER A 35 -10.31 -0.59 -10.32
N ASP A 36 -11.14 -1.06 -11.23
CA ASP A 36 -12.49 -0.57 -11.46
C ASP A 36 -13.34 -0.50 -10.18
N ASP A 37 -13.28 -1.53 -9.32
CA ASP A 37 -13.98 -1.56 -8.02
C ASP A 37 -13.55 -0.40 -7.09
N ALA A 38 -12.30 0.06 -7.17
CA ALA A 38 -11.81 1.16 -6.34
C ALA A 38 -12.54 2.48 -6.63
N TYR A 39 -13.09 2.66 -7.84
CA TYR A 39 -13.88 3.84 -8.20
C TYR A 39 -15.18 3.93 -7.39
N ILE A 40 -15.67 2.81 -6.84
CA ILE A 40 -16.80 2.83 -5.91
C ILE A 40 -16.46 3.71 -4.70
N THR A 41 -15.29 3.48 -4.14
CA THR A 41 -14.82 4.22 -2.96
C THR A 41 -14.43 5.64 -3.34
N PHE A 42 -13.84 5.84 -4.52
CA PHE A 42 -13.38 7.16 -4.95
C PHE A 42 -14.52 8.16 -5.11
N ARG A 43 -15.65 7.74 -5.70
CA ARG A 43 -16.83 8.61 -5.78
C ARG A 43 -17.35 8.99 -4.40
N VAL A 44 -17.38 8.05 -3.45
CA VAL A 44 -17.83 8.36 -2.08
C VAL A 44 -16.87 9.35 -1.42
N VAL A 45 -15.55 9.20 -1.62
CA VAL A 45 -14.56 10.18 -1.15
C VAL A 45 -14.83 11.54 -1.78
N GLU A 46 -15.04 11.63 -3.09
CA GLU A 46 -15.36 12.89 -3.76
C GLU A 46 -16.66 13.52 -3.27
N ASN A 47 -17.71 12.73 -3.06
CA ASN A 47 -18.98 13.18 -2.50
C ASN A 47 -18.78 13.80 -1.11
N VAL A 48 -18.00 13.16 -0.24
CA VAL A 48 -17.67 13.73 1.07
C VAL A 48 -16.90 15.03 0.93
N LEU A 49 -15.90 15.08 0.05
CA LEU A 49 -15.11 16.29 -0.19
C LEU A 49 -15.93 17.45 -0.80
N ARG A 50 -17.01 17.13 -1.54
CA ARG A 50 -17.98 18.11 -2.06
C ARG A 50 -19.06 18.52 -1.05
N GLY A 51 -19.21 17.78 0.05
CA GLY A 51 -20.23 18.04 1.08
C GLY A 51 -21.52 17.22 0.93
N ASP A 52 -21.58 16.26 0.01
CA ASP A 52 -22.75 15.42 -0.25
C ASP A 52 -22.90 14.27 0.78
N GLY A 53 -21.87 14.04 1.59
CA GLY A 53 -21.85 13.04 2.68
C GLY A 53 -21.30 11.67 2.29
N LEU A 54 -21.35 10.72 3.23
CA LEU A 54 -20.78 9.38 3.13
C LEU A 54 -21.65 8.42 2.30
N VAL A 55 -22.09 8.86 1.13
CA VAL A 55 -23.06 8.14 0.28
C VAL A 55 -22.57 8.03 -1.15
N TRP A 56 -23.04 7.01 -1.86
CA TRP A 56 -22.75 6.84 -3.29
C TRP A 56 -23.63 7.76 -4.18
N ASN A 57 -24.93 7.78 -3.88
CA ASN A 57 -25.91 8.68 -4.50
C ASN A 57 -26.36 9.71 -3.46
N PRO A 58 -26.16 11.03 -3.70
CA PRO A 58 -26.68 12.06 -2.82
C PRO A 58 -28.20 11.90 -2.62
N GLY A 59 -28.64 11.98 -1.36
CA GLY A 59 -30.04 11.73 -0.98
C GLY A 59 -30.36 10.30 -0.55
N GLU A 60 -29.54 9.30 -0.92
CA GLU A 60 -29.71 7.91 -0.51
C GLU A 60 -28.70 7.55 0.60
N ARG A 61 -29.19 7.21 1.80
CA ARG A 61 -28.33 6.89 2.95
C ARG A 61 -27.86 5.44 2.92
N VAL A 62 -26.96 5.10 2.00
CA VAL A 62 -26.40 3.75 1.83
C VAL A 62 -24.86 3.80 1.77
N MET A 63 -24.21 2.97 2.59
CA MET A 63 -22.76 2.75 2.56
C MET A 63 -22.42 1.65 1.56
N VAL A 64 -21.61 1.97 0.55
CA VAL A 64 -21.31 1.05 -0.56
C VAL A 64 -19.84 0.56 -0.54
N TYR A 65 -18.95 1.24 0.18
CA TYR A 65 -17.56 0.80 0.33
C TYR A 65 -17.44 -0.30 1.40
N THR A 66 -16.59 -1.30 1.14
CA THR A 66 -16.47 -2.51 1.99
C THR A 66 -15.27 -2.49 2.95
N HIS A 67 -14.46 -1.43 2.90
CA HIS A 67 -13.21 -1.30 3.64
C HIS A 67 -13.09 0.08 4.32
N PRO A 68 -13.73 0.27 5.50
CA PRO A 68 -13.82 1.57 6.18
C PRO A 68 -12.47 2.18 6.58
N LEU A 69 -11.50 1.35 6.98
CA LEU A 69 -10.16 1.84 7.32
C LEU A 69 -9.45 2.43 6.10
N TRP A 70 -9.51 1.74 4.96
CA TRP A 70 -8.93 2.23 3.71
C TRP A 70 -9.62 3.52 3.25
N PHE A 71 -10.95 3.58 3.32
CA PHE A 71 -11.71 4.81 3.05
C PHE A 71 -11.25 5.96 3.97
N GLY A 72 -11.10 5.71 5.27
CA GLY A 72 -10.67 6.70 6.25
C GLY A 72 -9.24 7.22 6.02
N LEU A 73 -8.36 6.41 5.44
CA LEU A 73 -7.02 6.85 5.02
C LEU A 73 -7.07 7.64 3.71
N LEU A 74 -7.89 7.19 2.75
CA LEU A 74 -8.09 7.87 1.47
C LEU A 74 -8.68 9.26 1.66
N LEU A 75 -9.67 9.45 2.52
CA LEU A 75 -10.39 10.71 2.64
C LEU A 75 -9.48 11.94 2.91
N PRO A 76 -8.66 11.98 3.99
CA PRO A 76 -7.80 13.12 4.27
C PRO A 76 -6.64 13.25 3.28
N THR A 77 -6.12 12.14 2.74
CA THR A 77 -5.03 12.19 1.76
C THR A 77 -5.52 12.67 0.39
N SER A 78 -6.75 12.30 0.01
CA SER A 78 -7.40 12.74 -1.23
C SER A 78 -7.67 14.23 -1.25
N ALA A 79 -7.94 14.84 -0.10
CA ALA A 79 -8.08 16.29 0.02
C ALA A 79 -6.79 17.05 -0.34
N LEU A 80 -5.62 16.39 -0.27
CA LEU A 80 -4.31 17.00 -0.53
C LEU A 80 -3.81 16.77 -1.96
N VAL A 81 -3.98 15.54 -2.48
CA VAL A 81 -3.34 15.13 -3.75
C VAL A 81 -4.32 14.58 -4.80
N GLY A 82 -5.61 14.51 -4.48
CA GLY A 82 -6.62 13.84 -5.29
C GLY A 82 -6.65 12.33 -5.06
N VAL A 83 -7.83 11.73 -5.24
CA VAL A 83 -8.11 10.35 -4.79
C VAL A 83 -7.31 9.27 -5.51
N TRP A 84 -7.03 9.47 -6.80
CA TRP A 84 -6.22 8.55 -7.58
C TRP A 84 -4.77 8.49 -7.04
N TRP A 85 -4.14 9.66 -6.88
CA TRP A 85 -2.78 9.75 -6.34
C TRP A 85 -2.71 9.32 -4.88
N ALA A 86 -3.73 9.61 -4.08
CA ALA A 86 -3.83 9.16 -2.70
C ALA A 86 -3.79 7.63 -2.60
N SER A 87 -4.61 6.94 -3.40
CA SER A 87 -4.67 5.48 -3.44
C SER A 87 -3.32 4.84 -3.81
N VAL A 88 -2.72 5.30 -4.92
CA VAL A 88 -1.41 4.79 -5.38
C VAL A 88 -0.31 5.07 -4.36
N SER A 89 -0.26 6.30 -3.82
CA SER A 89 0.80 6.70 -2.87
C SER A 89 0.71 5.95 -1.55
N LEU A 90 -0.49 5.77 -1.01
CA LEU A 90 -0.70 4.98 0.21
C LEU A 90 -0.36 3.50 0.00
N GLY A 91 -0.78 2.92 -1.14
CA GLY A 91 -0.45 1.55 -1.50
C GLY A 91 1.06 1.33 -1.58
N LEU A 92 1.77 2.18 -2.32
CA LEU A 92 3.24 2.14 -2.41
C LEU A 92 3.92 2.36 -1.05
N GLY A 93 3.39 3.29 -0.24
CA GLY A 93 3.88 3.54 1.11
C GLY A 93 3.79 2.30 2.01
N PHE A 94 2.66 1.60 1.98
CA PHE A 94 2.50 0.34 2.71
C PHE A 94 3.41 -0.76 2.17
N THR A 95 3.57 -0.89 0.85
CA THR A 95 4.53 -1.84 0.26
C THR A 95 5.96 -1.59 0.76
N VAL A 96 6.43 -0.34 0.73
CA VAL A 96 7.76 0.02 1.22
C VAL A 96 7.91 -0.28 2.71
N ALA A 97 6.89 0.05 3.52
CA ALA A 97 6.90 -0.24 4.95
C ALA A 97 6.99 -1.75 5.22
N SER A 98 6.18 -2.57 4.55
CA SER A 98 6.19 -4.02 4.67
C SER A 98 7.53 -4.62 4.25
N LEU A 99 8.08 -4.20 3.11
CA LEU A 99 9.40 -4.66 2.63
C LEU A 99 10.51 -4.29 3.61
N ARG A 100 10.48 -3.07 4.17
CA ARG A 100 11.45 -2.63 5.18
C ARG A 100 11.38 -3.49 6.44
N LEU A 101 10.17 -3.81 6.92
CA LEU A 101 10.01 -4.68 8.08
C LEU A 101 10.54 -6.08 7.80
N LEU A 102 10.20 -6.66 6.64
CA LEU A 102 10.66 -7.98 6.23
C LEU A 102 12.19 -8.07 6.15
N VAL A 103 12.84 -7.08 5.51
CA VAL A 103 14.31 -7.04 5.41
C VAL A 103 14.96 -6.91 6.78
N ARG A 104 14.33 -6.19 7.73
CA ARG A 104 14.84 -6.05 9.11
C ARG A 104 14.73 -7.34 9.93
N GLU A 105 13.78 -8.22 9.62
CA GLU A 105 13.61 -9.50 10.31
C GLU A 105 14.53 -10.60 9.75
N VAL A 106 14.86 -10.51 8.46
CA VAL A 106 15.69 -11.50 7.74
C VAL A 106 17.19 -11.18 7.80
N GLY A 107 17.56 -9.91 8.03
CA GLY A 107 18.95 -9.44 8.10
C GLY A 107 19.50 -9.42 9.52
#